data_AF-A0A2U8WE69-F1
#
_entry.id   AF-A0A2U8WE69-F1
#
_cell.length_a   1.000
_cell.length_b   1.000
_cell.length_c   1.000
_cell.angle_alpha   90.00
_cell.angle_beta   90.00
_cell.angle_gamma   90.00
#
_symmetry.space_group_name_H-M   'P 1'
#
loop_
_entity.id
_entity.type
_entity.pdbx_description
1 polymer ?
#
loop_
_entity_poly.entity_id
_entity_poly.type
_entity_poly.pdbx_seq_one_letter_code
_entity_poly.pdbx_strand_id
1 'polypeptide(L)'
;MPLYHLRCAYRFTNGQSGLAIDAQRFEASDIKGAIQEARLLSADQPDMTLESAILSTNDGSTIWSLMRDARPETSTESVLPWAIS
;
A
#
# COMPACT_ATOMS: atom_id res chain seq x y z
N MET A 1 1.39 -23.93 -7.61
CA MET A 1 1.58 -22.73 -8.45
C MET A 1 2.65 -21.85 -7.79
N PRO A 2 3.16 -20.77 -8.42
CA PRO A 2 4.07 -19.85 -7.74
C PRO A 2 3.47 -19.31 -6.42
N LEU A 3 4.30 -19.28 -5.36
CA LEU A 3 3.91 -18.77 -4.05
C LEU A 3 4.35 -17.31 -3.88
N TYR A 4 3.45 -16.48 -3.39
CA TYR A 4 3.68 -15.06 -3.13
C TYR A 4 3.42 -14.71 -1.67
N HIS A 5 4.08 -13.66 -1.20
CA HIS A 5 4.01 -13.16 0.17
C HIS A 5 3.53 -11.72 0.10
N LEU A 6 2.38 -11.43 0.69
CA LEU A 6 1.83 -10.08 0.83
C LEU A 6 2.00 -9.61 2.27
N ARG A 7 2.52 -8.41 2.43
CA ARG A 7 2.64 -7.72 3.72
C ARG A 7 1.95 -6.38 3.63
N CYS A 8 0.97 -6.15 4.49
CA CYS A 8 0.22 -4.91 4.59
C CYS A 8 0.51 -4.24 5.94
N ALA A 9 0.58 -2.91 5.92
CA ALA A 9 0.67 -2.10 7.13
C ALA A 9 -0.53 -1.16 7.18
N TYR A 10 -1.24 -1.18 8.30
CA TYR A 10 -2.46 -0.43 8.52
C TYR A 10 -2.28 0.56 9.68
N ARG A 11 -2.76 1.79 9.52
CA ARG A 11 -2.87 2.76 10.60
C ARG A 11 -4.27 2.73 11.19
N PHE A 12 -4.35 2.65 12.51
CA PHE A 12 -5.63 2.76 13.23
C PHE A 12 -6.24 4.16 13.07
N THR A 13 -7.54 4.24 12.83
CA THR A 13 -8.28 5.50 12.70
C THR A 13 -9.07 5.86 13.96
N ASN A 14 -9.18 4.93 14.91
CA ASN A 14 -9.89 5.09 16.19
C ASN A 14 -9.07 5.83 17.28
N GLY A 15 -7.97 6.49 16.89
CA GLY A 15 -7.08 7.19 17.81
C GLY A 15 -6.05 6.30 18.51
N GLN A 16 -6.05 4.98 18.27
CA GLN A 16 -4.95 4.12 18.70
C GLN A 16 -3.67 4.49 17.95
N SER A 17 -2.55 4.50 18.68
CA SER A 17 -1.23 4.73 18.10
C SER A 17 -0.61 3.41 17.63
N GLY A 18 0.08 3.45 16.48
CA GLY A 18 0.84 2.33 15.94
C GLY A 18 0.33 1.84 14.58
N LEU A 19 0.98 0.79 14.09
CA LEU A 19 0.63 0.11 12.84
C LEU A 19 0.26 -1.35 13.13
N ALA A 20 -0.85 -1.81 12.57
CA ALA A 20 -1.15 -3.24 12.48
C ALA A 20 -0.47 -3.79 11.22
N ILE A 21 0.24 -4.92 11.36
CA ILE A 21 0.88 -5.61 10.25
C ILE A 21 0.09 -6.88 9.97
N ASP A 22 -0.38 -7.01 8.73
CA ASP A 22 -0.94 -8.25 8.22
C ASP A 22 0.05 -8.87 7.23
N ALA A 23 0.27 -10.18 7.33
CA ALA A 23 1.17 -10.90 6.45
C ALA A 23 0.56 -12.23 6.05
N GLN A 24 0.37 -12.43 4.75
CA GLN A 24 -0.27 -13.61 4.21
C GLN A 24 0.48 -14.17 3.02
N ARG A 25 0.24 -15.45 2.74
CA ARG A 25 0.81 -16.18 1.60
C ARG A 25 -0.31 -16.75 0.78
N PHE A 26 -0.17 -16.66 -0.53
CA PHE A 26 -1.13 -17.23 -1.47
C PHE A 26 -0.45 -17.67 -2.76
N GLU A 27 -1.10 -18.59 -3.45
CA GLU A 27 -0.65 -19.09 -4.74
C GLU A 27 -1.40 -18.37 -5.87
N ALA A 28 -0.69 -18.02 -6.95
CA ALA A 28 -1.32 -17.48 -8.15
C ALA A 28 -0.64 -18.01 -9.41
N SER A 29 -1.42 -18.17 -10.49
CA SER A 29 -0.95 -18.75 -11.75
C SER A 29 0.16 -17.94 -12.42
N ASP A 30 0.13 -16.62 -12.26
CA ASP A 30 1.12 -15.69 -12.82
C ASP A 30 1.25 -14.41 -11.97
N ILE A 31 2.24 -13.57 -12.29
CA ILE A 31 2.53 -12.32 -11.58
C ILE A 31 1.35 -11.34 -11.67
N LYS A 32 0.63 -11.29 -12.80
CA LYS A 32 -0.46 -10.35 -12.99
C LYS A 32 -1.67 -10.71 -12.11
N GLY A 33 -1.99 -12.01 -12.03
CA GLY A 33 -2.98 -12.56 -11.12
C GLY A 33 -2.58 -12.31 -9.66
N ALA A 34 -1.31 -12.50 -9.33
CA ALA A 34 -0.81 -12.23 -7.98
C ALA A 34 -0.98 -10.77 -7.56
N ILE A 35 -0.67 -9.83 -8.45
CA ILE A 35 -0.86 -8.40 -8.20
C ILE A 35 -2.35 -8.05 -8.07
N GLN A 36 -3.21 -8.66 -8.89
CA GLN A 36 -4.65 -8.42 -8.82
C GLN A 36 -5.23 -8.90 -7.49
N GLU A 37 -4.87 -10.11 -7.04
CA GLU A 37 -5.27 -10.61 -5.73
C GLU A 37 -4.71 -9.75 -4.59
N ALA A 38 -3.43 -9.36 -4.68
CA ALA A 38 -2.83 -8.47 -3.69
C ALA A 38 -3.61 -7.17 -3.54
N ARG A 39 -4.07 -6.55 -4.64
CA ARG A 39 -4.92 -5.33 -4.59
C ARG A 39 -6.25 -5.57 -3.89
N LEU A 40 -6.88 -6.73 -4.09
CA LEU A 40 -8.16 -7.07 -3.44
C LEU A 40 -7.97 -7.30 -1.94
N LEU A 41 -6.87 -7.95 -1.57
CA LEU A 41 -6.52 -8.23 -0.18
C LEU A 41 -6.02 -6.98 0.57
N SER A 42 -5.39 -6.05 -0.16
CA SER A 42 -4.89 -4.77 0.34
C SER A 42 -5.99 -3.70 0.31
N ALA A 43 -7.12 -3.97 0.98
CA ALA A 43 -8.21 -3.01 1.16
C ALA A 43 -8.19 -2.41 2.56
N ASP A 44 -8.76 -1.21 2.69
CA ASP A 44 -9.03 -0.60 4.01
C ASP A 44 -9.93 -1.53 4.85
N GLN A 45 -9.70 -1.52 6.15
CA GLN A 45 -10.41 -2.35 7.12
C GLN A 45 -11.26 -1.44 8.04
N PRO A 46 -12.27 -1.99 8.73
CA PRO A 46 -12.96 -1.24 9.79
C PRO A 46 -11.93 -0.70 10.80
N ASP A 47 -12.00 0.59 11.10
CA ASP A 47 -11.11 1.31 12.02
C ASP A 47 -9.61 1.34 11.63
N MET A 48 -9.27 0.95 10.39
CA MET A 48 -7.89 0.81 9.93
C MET A 48 -7.74 1.21 8.47
N THR A 49 -6.84 2.14 8.20
CA THR A 49 -6.50 2.58 6.85
C THR A 49 -5.21 1.93 6.39
N LEU A 50 -5.19 1.37 5.18
CA LEU A 50 -3.98 0.82 4.57
C LEU A 50 -2.98 1.94 4.26
N GLU A 51 -1.82 1.90 4.90
CA GLU A 51 -0.71 2.83 4.65
C GLU A 51 0.26 2.28 3.61
N SER A 52 0.54 0.98 3.63
CA SER A 52 1.40 0.36 2.61
C SER A 52 1.13 -1.13 2.43
N ALA A 53 1.44 -1.64 1.24
CA ALA A 53 1.40 -3.05 0.91
C ALA A 53 2.62 -3.42 0.06
N ILE A 54 3.20 -4.59 0.30
CA ILE A 54 4.33 -5.13 -0.46
C ILE A 54 4.00 -6.57 -0.83
N LEU A 55 4.08 -6.88 -2.12
CA LEU A 55 3.98 -8.23 -2.66
C LEU A 55 5.36 -8.68 -3.13
N SER A 56 5.80 -9.81 -2.60
CA SER A 56 7.08 -10.43 -2.95
C SER A 56 6.89 -11.88 -3.39
N THR A 57 7.78 -12.34 -4.25
CA THR A 57 7.92 -13.76 -4.60
C THR A 57 8.56 -14.54 -3.45
N ASN A 58 8.53 -15.87 -3.53
CA ASN A 58 9.07 -16.75 -2.49
C ASN A 58 10.60 -16.63 -2.26
N ASP A 59 11.33 -16.15 -3.25
CA ASP A 59 12.77 -15.82 -3.15
C ASP A 59 13.04 -14.46 -2.48
N GLY A 60 11.98 -13.71 -2.15
CA GLY A 60 12.06 -12.40 -1.52
C GLY A 60 12.07 -11.22 -2.50
N SER A 61 12.00 -11.45 -3.82
CA SER A 61 11.97 -10.36 -4.80
C SER A 61 10.64 -9.60 -4.74
N THR A 62 10.67 -8.28 -4.57
CA THR A 62 9.46 -7.44 -4.61
C THR A 62 8.97 -7.27 -6.04
N ILE A 63 7.71 -7.61 -6.29
CA ILE A 63 7.08 -7.51 -7.62
C ILE A 63 5.99 -6.43 -7.68
N TRP A 64 5.49 -5.99 -6.52
CA TRP A 64 4.54 -4.88 -6.42
C TRP A 64 4.61 -4.24 -5.04
N SER A 65 4.40 -2.93 -4.99
CA SER A 65 4.25 -2.18 -3.75
C SER A 65 3.23 -1.06 -3.91
N LEU A 66 2.53 -0.78 -2.82
CA LEU A 66 1.67 0.38 -2.64
C LEU A 66 2.14 1.12 -1.40
N MET A 67 2.24 2.44 -1.50
CA MET A 67 2.46 3.32 -0.36
C MET A 67 1.47 4.46 -0.48
N ARG A 68 0.66 4.68 0.55
CA ARG A 68 -0.25 5.81 0.62
C ARG A 68 0.62 7.03 0.94
N ASP A 69 0.66 8.00 0.03
CA ASP A 69 1.36 9.27 0.26
C ASP A 69 0.83 9.89 1.56
N ALA A 70 1.69 9.98 2.57
CA ALA A 70 1.42 10.72 3.79
C ALA A 70 1.56 12.23 3.51
N ARG A 71 0.74 12.79 2.62
CA ARG A 71 0.56 14.25 2.55
C ARG A 71 -0.76 14.63 3.22
N PRO A 72 -0.74 15.10 4.48
CA PRO A 72 -1.78 15.99 4.94
C PRO A 72 -1.59 17.33 4.19
N GLU A 73 -2.57 17.67 3.36
CA GLU A 73 -3.02 19.04 3.11
C GLU A 73 -1.92 20.11 3.00
N THR A 74 -1.37 20.28 1.79
CA THR A 74 -1.02 21.58 1.20
C THR A 74 -0.64 21.34 -0.26
N SER A 75 -1.64 21.27 -1.14
CA SER A 75 -1.46 21.89 -2.45
C SER A 75 -1.38 23.39 -2.21
N THR A 76 -0.24 23.87 -1.71
CA THR A 76 0.15 25.24 -1.98
C THR A 76 0.52 25.25 -3.45
N GLU A 77 -0.42 25.68 -4.28
CA GLU A 77 -0.12 26.21 -5.60
C GLU A 77 0.96 27.28 -5.39
N SER A 78 2.21 26.92 -5.61
CA SER A 78 3.32 27.86 -5.56
C SER A 78 3.27 28.64 -6.88
N VAL A 79 2.32 29.58 -6.99
CA VAL A 79 2.33 30.60 -8.04
C VAL A 79 3.55 31.46 -7.73
N LEU A 80 4.59 31.27 -8.53
CA LEU A 80 5.78 32.11 -8.44
C LEU A 80 5.37 33.57 -8.76
N PRO A 81 5.82 34.56 -7.96
CA PRO A 81 5.37 35.96 -8.08
C PRO A 81 5.84 36.68 -9.36
N TRP A 82 6.45 35.97 -10.32
CA TRP A 82 6.87 36.54 -11.61
C TRP A 82 5.90 36.27 -12.76
N ALA A 83 4.80 35.53 -12.55
CA ALA A 83 3.80 35.26 -13.59
C ALA A 83 2.77 36.41 -13.78
N ILE A 84 3.14 37.64 -13.43
CA ILE A 84 2.46 38.85 -13.90
C ILE A 84 3.52 39.71 -14.60
N SER A 85 3.60 39.56 -15.92
CA SER A 85 4.12 40.56 -16.85
C SER A 85 3.47 40.32 -18.21
#